data_AF-A0A533Y1Y3-F1
#
_entry.id   AF-A0A533Y1Y3-F1
#
_cell.length_a   1.000
_cell.length_b   1.000
_cell.length_c   1.000
_cell.angle_alpha   90.00
_cell.angle_beta   90.00
_cell.angle_gamma   90.00
#
_symmetry.space_group_name_H-M   'P 1'
#
loop_
_entity.id
_entity.type
_entity.pdbx_description
1 polymer ?
#
loop_
_entity_poly.entity_id
_entity_poly.type
_entity_poly.pdbx_seq_one_letter_code
_entity_poly.pdbx_strand_id
1 'polypeptide(L)'
;MADAQTAVTRLKEAYGASVVEMTSINGTPRLRVKKDELPQVAHYLHTHPNLRGALSLLWAVDHRPRESRYEICYLFTLAECKDWLLLCMDLQGDDRLFGSITPHIHAAQWYEREIRDMFGLIPVGHPDMHRLVRHEHWPKGSHPLKKDFQWDTVLERTQGQYEFRQIEGEGVFEVPVGPIHAGIIEPGHFRFSVAGEPIMQLEIHHFWKHRGVEKLFERQQLTESVPLAERVSGDTTVGHSLAYCQAVEILMDAEVPRRARYLRSLFLELERLHNHLGDVGAICNDTAYALPHAHCGRMKEQIMQLNDRLTGSRFLRGVNCVGGVGIDLTREQLTQIVEELTQ
;
A
#
# COMPACT_ATOMS: atom_id res chain seq x y z
N MET A 1 -29.53 -22.97 13.04
CA MET A 1 -28.20 -22.38 12.76
C MET A 1 -27.52 -23.31 11.76
N ALA A 2 -27.81 -23.12 10.48
CA ALA A 2 -27.44 -24.06 9.43
C ALA A 2 -26.04 -23.74 8.90
N ASP A 3 -25.10 -24.66 9.11
CA ASP A 3 -24.04 -25.03 8.17
C ASP A 3 -23.13 -23.91 7.62
N ALA A 4 -22.46 -23.18 8.52
CA ALA A 4 -21.34 -22.32 8.13
C ALA A 4 -20.07 -23.16 7.92
N GLN A 5 -20.07 -23.95 6.85
CA GLN A 5 -18.85 -24.52 6.29
C GLN A 5 -17.80 -23.39 6.15
N THR A 6 -16.53 -23.61 6.44
CA THR A 6 -15.54 -22.53 6.34
C THR A 6 -15.24 -22.23 4.87
N ALA A 7 -14.69 -21.04 4.56
CA ALA A 7 -14.26 -20.70 3.20
C ALA A 7 -13.28 -21.74 2.64
N VAL A 8 -12.40 -22.24 3.51
CA VAL A 8 -11.48 -23.34 3.25
C VAL A 8 -12.20 -24.61 2.84
N THR A 9 -13.25 -25.03 3.56
CA THR A 9 -13.96 -26.27 3.23
C THR A 9 -14.69 -26.15 1.88
N ARG A 10 -15.28 -25.00 1.55
CA ARG A 10 -15.88 -24.78 0.23
C ARG A 10 -14.86 -24.83 -0.90
N LEU A 11 -13.70 -24.20 -0.70
CA LEU A 11 -12.60 -24.28 -1.66
C LEU A 11 -12.08 -25.72 -1.83
N LYS A 12 -12.07 -26.51 -0.76
CA LYS A 12 -11.68 -27.92 -0.84
C LYS A 12 -12.68 -28.75 -1.64
N GLU A 13 -13.97 -28.48 -1.51
CA GLU A 13 -15.00 -29.17 -2.30
C GLU A 13 -14.95 -28.79 -3.78
N ALA A 14 -14.74 -27.51 -4.09
CA ALA A 14 -14.70 -27.01 -5.45
C ALA A 14 -13.37 -27.29 -6.16
N TYR A 15 -12.23 -27.19 -5.46
CA TYR A 15 -10.87 -27.19 -6.02
C TYR A 15 -9.88 -28.05 -5.23
N GLY A 16 -10.34 -29.08 -4.50
CA GLY A 16 -9.48 -29.89 -3.63
C GLY A 16 -8.26 -30.51 -4.33
N ALA A 17 -8.38 -30.85 -5.61
CA ALA A 17 -7.26 -31.38 -6.43
C ALA A 17 -6.20 -30.32 -6.80
N SER A 18 -6.54 -29.04 -6.65
CA SER A 18 -5.69 -27.89 -6.97
C SER A 18 -4.97 -27.35 -5.74
N VAL A 19 -5.43 -27.69 -4.53
CA VAL A 19 -4.79 -27.32 -3.25
C VAL A 19 -3.58 -28.21 -2.99
N VAL A 20 -2.40 -27.58 -2.90
CA VAL A 20 -1.11 -28.23 -2.63
C VAL A 20 -0.84 -28.31 -1.12
N GLU A 21 -1.14 -27.22 -0.40
CA GLU A 21 -0.83 -27.08 1.02
C GLU A 21 -1.88 -26.19 1.68
N MET A 22 -2.20 -26.50 2.94
CA MET A 22 -3.09 -25.70 3.77
C MET A 22 -2.46 -25.49 5.14
N THR A 23 -2.26 -24.23 5.50
CA THR A 23 -1.67 -23.82 6.78
C THR A 23 -2.50 -22.67 7.37
N SER A 24 -2.10 -22.16 8.53
CA SER A 24 -2.64 -20.92 9.09
C SER A 24 -1.49 -20.04 9.55
N ILE A 25 -1.61 -18.74 9.34
CA ILE A 25 -0.67 -17.73 9.82
C ILE A 25 -1.45 -16.80 10.74
N ASN A 26 -1.14 -16.79 12.04
CA ASN A 26 -1.80 -15.96 13.05
C ASN A 26 -3.34 -16.04 13.00
N GLY A 27 -3.88 -17.23 12.77
CA GLY A 27 -5.33 -17.47 12.67
C GLY A 27 -5.90 -17.27 11.27
N THR A 28 -5.20 -16.60 10.35
CA THR A 28 -5.63 -16.47 8.94
C THR A 28 -5.35 -17.77 8.18
N PRO A 29 -6.35 -18.41 7.56
CA PRO A 29 -6.13 -19.55 6.68
C PRO A 29 -5.26 -19.19 5.48
N ARG A 30 -4.27 -20.05 5.19
CA ARG A 30 -3.41 -19.95 4.02
C ARG A 30 -3.56 -21.20 3.16
N LEU A 31 -3.84 -20.98 1.88
CA LEU A 31 -4.00 -22.03 0.88
C LEU A 31 -2.99 -21.84 -0.24
N ARG A 32 -2.13 -22.84 -0.43
CA ARG A 32 -1.26 -22.92 -1.60
C ARG A 32 -1.96 -23.72 -2.68
N VAL A 33 -2.03 -23.18 -3.88
CA VAL A 33 -2.65 -23.84 -5.04
C VAL A 33 -1.65 -24.00 -6.18
N LYS A 34 -1.97 -24.90 -7.11
CA LYS A 34 -1.23 -25.05 -8.37
C LYS A 34 -1.31 -23.74 -9.17
N LYS A 35 -0.18 -23.33 -9.75
CA LYS A 35 -0.05 -22.10 -10.54
C LYS A 35 -1.15 -21.94 -11.60
N ASP A 36 -1.40 -22.99 -12.38
CA ASP A 36 -2.34 -22.92 -13.52
C ASP A 36 -3.81 -22.79 -13.09
N GLU A 37 -4.11 -23.15 -11.85
CA GLU A 37 -5.45 -23.15 -11.27
C GLU A 37 -5.73 -21.85 -10.48
N LEU A 38 -4.70 -21.07 -10.16
CA LEU A 38 -4.83 -19.91 -9.29
C LEU A 38 -5.85 -18.88 -9.81
N PRO A 39 -5.86 -18.48 -11.10
CA PRO A 39 -6.83 -17.49 -11.57
C PRO A 39 -8.28 -17.94 -11.41
N GLN A 40 -8.55 -19.24 -11.58
CA GLN A 40 -9.88 -19.81 -11.43
C GLN A 40 -10.31 -19.85 -9.97
N VAL A 41 -9.39 -20.23 -9.07
CA VAL A 41 -9.64 -20.21 -7.62
C VAL A 41 -9.87 -18.78 -7.11
N ALA A 42 -9.07 -17.81 -7.57
CA ALA A 42 -9.24 -16.40 -7.23
C ALA A 42 -10.59 -15.85 -7.76
N HIS A 43 -10.96 -16.21 -8.99
CA HIS A 43 -12.26 -15.85 -9.55
C HIS A 43 -13.43 -16.44 -8.74
N TYR A 44 -13.32 -17.70 -8.34
CA TYR A 44 -14.31 -18.34 -7.47
C TYR A 44 -14.42 -17.62 -6.12
N LEU A 45 -13.30 -17.34 -5.45
CA LEU A 45 -13.29 -16.56 -4.20
C LEU A 45 -14.01 -15.22 -4.35
N HIS A 46 -13.76 -14.53 -5.45
CA HIS A 46 -14.32 -13.22 -5.72
C HIS A 46 -15.83 -13.25 -6.01
N THR A 47 -16.28 -14.21 -6.80
CA THR A 47 -17.65 -14.24 -7.34
C THR A 47 -18.62 -15.12 -6.56
N HIS A 48 -18.12 -16.07 -5.76
CA HIS A 48 -18.97 -17.01 -5.06
C HIS A 48 -19.90 -16.28 -4.08
N PRO A 49 -21.23 -16.47 -4.14
CA PRO A 49 -22.20 -15.66 -3.40
C PRO A 49 -22.00 -15.62 -1.88
N ASN A 50 -21.49 -16.73 -1.31
CA ASN A 50 -21.27 -16.86 0.15
C ASN A 50 -19.86 -16.44 0.60
N LEU A 51 -18.97 -16.08 -0.32
CA LEU A 51 -17.60 -15.66 -0.02
C LEU A 51 -17.42 -14.17 -0.33
N ARG A 52 -17.80 -13.76 -1.55
CA ARG A 52 -17.67 -12.39 -2.08
C ARG A 52 -16.33 -11.76 -1.70
N GLY A 53 -15.26 -12.50 -1.96
CA GLY A 53 -13.91 -12.12 -1.56
C GLY A 53 -13.47 -10.86 -2.28
N ALA A 54 -13.13 -9.82 -1.51
CA ALA A 54 -12.48 -8.63 -2.04
C ALA A 54 -10.96 -8.77 -1.93
N LEU A 55 -10.24 -8.66 -3.06
CA LEU A 55 -8.79 -8.63 -3.03
C LEU A 55 -8.33 -7.39 -2.24
N SER A 56 -7.64 -7.63 -1.14
CA SER A 56 -7.18 -6.59 -0.22
C SER A 56 -5.71 -6.24 -0.44
N LEU A 57 -4.88 -7.25 -0.71
CA LEU A 57 -3.45 -7.09 -0.98
C LEU A 57 -2.96 -8.19 -1.92
N LEU A 58 -2.03 -7.86 -2.81
CA LEU A 58 -1.32 -8.81 -3.66
C LEU A 58 0.16 -8.45 -3.69
N TRP A 59 1.04 -9.40 -3.41
CA TRP A 59 2.48 -9.18 -3.42
C TRP A 59 3.25 -10.44 -3.84
N ALA A 60 4.52 -10.24 -4.21
CA ALA A 60 5.46 -11.32 -4.45
C ALA A 60 6.54 -11.37 -3.36
N VAL A 61 7.08 -12.56 -3.12
CA VAL A 61 8.19 -12.81 -2.21
C VAL A 61 9.26 -13.57 -2.98
N ASP A 62 10.48 -13.02 -3.00
CA ASP A 62 11.66 -13.70 -3.53
C ASP A 62 12.37 -14.47 -2.40
N HIS A 63 12.28 -15.80 -2.42
CA HIS A 63 12.87 -16.68 -1.42
C HIS A 63 14.34 -17.04 -1.73
N ARG A 64 14.89 -16.56 -2.84
CA ARG A 64 16.27 -16.85 -3.25
C ARG A 64 17.28 -16.12 -2.35
N PRO A 65 18.51 -16.64 -2.17
CA PRO A 65 19.01 -17.91 -2.70
C PRO A 65 18.66 -19.12 -1.80
N ARG A 66 17.93 -18.92 -0.69
CA ARG A 66 17.62 -20.01 0.27
C ARG A 66 16.76 -21.08 -0.38
N GLU A 67 15.76 -20.66 -1.13
CA GLU A 67 14.90 -21.54 -1.93
C GLU A 67 14.83 -20.99 -3.35
N SER A 68 15.03 -21.84 -4.36
CA SER A 68 14.99 -21.44 -5.77
C SER A 68 13.55 -21.25 -6.24
N ARG A 69 12.84 -20.29 -5.64
CA ARG A 69 11.44 -19.98 -5.96
C ARG A 69 11.06 -18.54 -5.66
N TYR A 70 9.98 -18.12 -6.31
CA TYR A 70 9.18 -16.98 -5.88
C TYR A 70 7.83 -17.47 -5.38
N GLU A 71 7.24 -16.72 -4.46
CA GLU A 71 5.88 -16.93 -4.01
C GLU A 71 5.03 -15.70 -4.35
N ILE A 72 3.82 -15.92 -4.85
CA ILE A 72 2.84 -14.84 -5.09
C ILE A 72 1.67 -15.06 -4.14
N CYS A 73 1.35 -14.02 -3.37
CA CYS A 73 0.40 -14.04 -2.27
C CYS A 73 -0.76 -13.08 -2.54
N TYR A 74 -1.99 -13.56 -2.37
CA TYR A 74 -3.24 -12.84 -2.57
C TYR A 74 -4.04 -12.88 -1.27
N LEU A 75 -4.18 -11.76 -0.59
CA LEU A 75 -5.02 -11.63 0.59
C LEU A 75 -6.43 -11.20 0.18
N PHE A 76 -7.40 -12.06 0.46
CA PHE A 76 -8.81 -11.77 0.27
C PHE A 76 -9.49 -11.49 1.61
N THR A 77 -10.24 -10.38 1.67
CA THR A 77 -11.22 -10.15 2.73
C THR A 77 -12.54 -10.81 2.33
N LEU A 78 -13.04 -11.71 3.15
CA LEU A 78 -14.28 -12.44 2.94
C LEU A 78 -15.42 -11.74 3.71
N ALA A 79 -16.15 -10.87 3.02
CA ALA A 79 -17.10 -9.95 3.65
C ALA A 79 -18.21 -10.68 4.43
N GLU A 80 -18.76 -11.76 3.87
CA GLU A 80 -19.87 -12.50 4.46
C GLU A 80 -19.47 -13.25 5.75
N CYS A 81 -18.26 -13.84 5.75
CA CYS A 81 -17.74 -14.58 6.90
C CYS A 81 -16.96 -13.69 7.89
N LYS A 82 -16.73 -12.41 7.55
CA LYS A 82 -15.89 -11.47 8.31
C LYS A 82 -14.51 -12.05 8.64
N ASP A 83 -13.92 -12.73 7.67
CA ASP A 83 -12.66 -13.44 7.83
C ASP A 83 -11.72 -13.11 6.67
N TRP A 84 -10.44 -13.46 6.80
CA TRP A 84 -9.42 -13.28 5.78
C TRP A 84 -8.99 -14.63 5.22
N LEU A 85 -8.54 -14.64 3.98
CA LEU A 85 -7.95 -15.84 3.37
C LEU A 85 -6.75 -15.45 2.53
N LEU A 86 -5.63 -16.13 2.78
CA LEU A 86 -4.40 -15.95 2.04
C LEU A 86 -4.26 -17.06 1.00
N LEU A 87 -4.40 -16.72 -0.27
CA LEU A 87 -4.15 -17.63 -1.40
C LEU A 87 -2.71 -17.43 -1.88
N CYS A 88 -1.96 -18.51 -2.09
CA CYS A 88 -0.57 -18.47 -2.52
C CYS A 88 -0.35 -19.40 -3.72
N MET A 89 0.62 -19.06 -4.57
CA MET A 89 1.24 -20.00 -5.52
C MET A 89 2.76 -19.82 -5.54
N ASP A 90 3.46 -20.84 -6.01
CA ASP A 90 4.90 -20.79 -6.22
C ASP A 90 5.28 -20.81 -7.70
N LEU A 91 6.35 -20.07 -8.01
CA LEU A 91 7.08 -20.17 -9.26
C LEU A 91 8.45 -20.78 -8.96
N GLN A 92 8.76 -21.92 -9.56
CA GLN A 92 9.96 -22.69 -9.26
C GLN A 92 11.10 -22.37 -10.24
N GLY A 93 12.33 -22.35 -9.74
CA GLY A 93 13.54 -22.15 -10.53
C GLY A 93 13.51 -20.83 -11.31
N ASP A 94 13.66 -20.94 -12.64
CA ASP A 94 13.65 -19.83 -13.58
C ASP A 94 12.26 -19.50 -14.13
N ASP A 95 11.19 -20.13 -13.64
CA ASP A 95 9.83 -19.78 -14.04
C ASP A 95 9.48 -18.36 -13.60
N ARG A 96 8.97 -17.57 -14.55
CA ARG A 96 8.59 -16.17 -14.35
C ARG A 96 7.15 -15.90 -14.70
N LEU A 97 6.44 -16.86 -15.28
CA LEU A 97 5.09 -16.61 -15.80
C LEU A 97 4.08 -16.98 -14.71
N PHE A 98 2.99 -16.22 -14.58
CA PHE A 98 1.85 -16.61 -13.77
C PHE A 98 0.56 -16.12 -14.41
N GLY A 99 -0.58 -16.78 -14.16
CA GLY A 99 -1.86 -16.33 -14.72
C GLY A 99 -2.34 -15.04 -14.05
N SER A 100 -2.69 -14.04 -14.85
CA SER A 100 -3.25 -12.77 -14.37
C SER A 100 -4.67 -12.97 -13.85
N ILE A 101 -5.01 -12.35 -12.72
CA ILE A 101 -6.39 -12.28 -12.22
C ILE A 101 -7.09 -10.97 -12.61
N THR A 102 -6.34 -9.97 -13.11
CA THR A 102 -6.86 -8.65 -13.50
C THR A 102 -8.06 -8.69 -14.47
N PRO A 103 -8.14 -9.59 -15.47
CA PRO A 103 -9.31 -9.67 -16.36
C PRO A 103 -10.64 -9.90 -15.65
N HIS A 104 -10.62 -10.47 -14.45
CA HIS A 104 -11.82 -10.75 -13.65
C HIS A 104 -11.88 -9.99 -12.34
N ILE A 105 -10.73 -9.50 -11.84
CA ILE A 105 -10.57 -8.81 -10.57
C ILE A 105 -9.71 -7.57 -10.82
N HIS A 106 -10.33 -6.49 -11.28
CA HIS A 106 -9.62 -5.26 -11.68
C HIS A 106 -8.75 -4.66 -10.54
N ALA A 107 -9.08 -4.93 -9.28
CA ALA A 107 -8.28 -4.52 -8.13
C ALA A 107 -6.82 -5.04 -8.16
N ALA A 108 -6.52 -6.09 -8.93
CA ALA A 108 -5.18 -6.64 -9.08
C ALA A 108 -4.27 -5.85 -10.03
N GLN A 109 -4.83 -4.90 -10.80
CA GLN A 109 -4.16 -4.29 -11.96
C GLN A 109 -2.83 -3.60 -11.61
N TRP A 110 -2.76 -2.82 -10.53
CA TRP A 110 -1.49 -2.21 -10.10
C TRP A 110 -0.54 -3.24 -9.49
N TYR A 111 -1.04 -4.13 -8.63
CA TYR A 111 -0.19 -5.13 -7.96
C TYR A 111 0.52 -6.05 -8.95
N GLU A 112 -0.17 -6.55 -9.99
CA GLU A 112 0.44 -7.43 -10.98
C GLU A 112 1.48 -6.70 -11.85
N ARG A 113 1.24 -5.42 -12.18
CA ARG A 113 2.21 -4.57 -12.88
C ARG A 113 3.41 -4.22 -12.00
N GLU A 114 3.20 -3.95 -10.72
CA GLU A 114 4.26 -3.73 -9.74
C GLU A 114 5.12 -4.99 -9.57
N ILE A 115 4.51 -6.17 -9.40
CA ILE A 115 5.23 -7.46 -9.34
C ILE A 115 6.10 -7.65 -10.59
N ARG A 116 5.57 -7.32 -11.77
CA ARG A 116 6.34 -7.37 -13.01
C ARG A 116 7.51 -6.41 -13.01
N ASP A 117 7.30 -5.17 -12.63
CA ASP A 117 8.36 -4.17 -12.65
C ASP A 117 9.44 -4.49 -11.61
N MET A 118 9.03 -4.84 -10.40
CA MET A 118 9.92 -4.93 -9.25
C MET A 118 10.58 -6.30 -9.08
N PHE A 119 9.93 -7.38 -9.52
CA PHE A 119 10.45 -8.76 -9.46
C PHE A 119 10.70 -9.39 -10.84
N GLY A 120 10.16 -8.84 -11.92
CA GLY A 120 10.31 -9.43 -13.26
C GLY A 120 9.46 -10.67 -13.51
N LEU A 121 8.42 -10.87 -12.69
CA LEU A 121 7.42 -11.94 -12.87
C LEU A 121 6.28 -11.44 -13.76
N ILE A 122 5.83 -12.24 -14.72
CA ILE A 122 5.00 -11.81 -15.84
C ILE A 122 3.57 -12.35 -15.65
N PRO A 123 2.57 -11.47 -15.40
CA PRO A 123 1.16 -11.83 -15.34
C PRO A 123 0.61 -12.07 -16.76
N VAL A 124 0.55 -13.33 -17.18
CA VAL A 124 0.01 -13.75 -18.47
C VAL A 124 -1.49 -13.49 -18.53
N GLY A 125 -1.94 -12.76 -19.56
CA GLY A 125 -3.35 -12.38 -19.72
C GLY A 125 -3.73 -11.02 -19.12
N HIS A 126 -2.78 -10.29 -18.54
CA HIS A 126 -3.04 -8.95 -18.02
C HIS A 126 -3.40 -7.97 -19.14
N PRO A 127 -4.47 -7.14 -19.00
CA PRO A 127 -4.95 -6.26 -20.08
C PRO A 127 -4.01 -5.08 -20.38
N ASP A 128 -3.13 -4.74 -19.45
CA ASP A 128 -2.22 -3.60 -19.54
C ASP A 128 -0.80 -3.97 -19.11
N MET A 129 0.11 -4.12 -20.06
CA MET A 129 1.51 -4.50 -19.81
C MET A 129 2.47 -3.31 -19.83
N HIS A 130 1.97 -2.08 -19.70
CA HIS A 130 2.84 -0.92 -19.51
C HIS A 130 3.52 -0.99 -18.15
N ARG A 131 4.72 -0.41 -18.07
CA ARG A 131 5.43 -0.30 -16.79
C ARG A 131 4.64 0.61 -15.86
N LEU A 132 4.69 0.34 -14.56
CA LEU A 132 4.00 1.09 -13.51
C LEU A 132 4.99 1.91 -12.68
N VAL A 133 5.96 1.23 -12.07
CA VAL A 133 6.96 1.83 -11.17
C VAL A 133 8.25 2.12 -11.93
N ARG A 134 8.66 1.20 -12.81
CA ARG A 134 9.86 1.36 -13.64
C ARG A 134 9.55 2.27 -14.82
N HIS A 135 9.74 3.56 -14.67
CA HIS A 135 9.60 4.48 -15.81
C HIS A 135 10.58 4.12 -16.94
N GLU A 136 10.38 4.72 -18.11
CA GLU A 136 11.08 4.38 -19.36
C GLU A 136 12.58 4.60 -19.26
N HIS A 137 13.00 5.52 -18.38
CA HIS A 137 14.40 5.82 -18.12
C HIS A 137 15.15 4.72 -17.35
N TRP A 138 14.43 3.72 -16.81
CA TRP A 138 15.03 2.57 -16.14
C TRP A 138 15.54 1.55 -17.16
N PRO A 139 16.82 1.12 -17.05
CA PRO A 139 17.39 0.09 -17.92
C PRO A 139 16.55 -1.18 -17.91
N LYS A 140 16.41 -1.87 -19.05
CA LYS A 140 15.66 -3.15 -19.10
C LYS A 140 16.31 -4.19 -18.17
N GLY A 141 15.50 -5.00 -17.49
CA GLY A 141 15.98 -6.09 -16.64
C GLY A 141 16.37 -5.72 -15.20
N SER A 142 16.31 -4.44 -14.82
CA SER A 142 16.51 -4.02 -13.42
C SER A 142 15.26 -4.33 -12.58
N HIS A 143 15.38 -5.18 -11.56
CA HIS A 143 14.25 -5.60 -10.71
C HIS A 143 14.64 -5.41 -9.24
N PRO A 144 14.40 -4.23 -8.64
CA PRO A 144 15.00 -3.86 -7.35
C PRO A 144 14.59 -4.70 -6.15
N LEU A 145 13.42 -5.36 -6.21
CA LEU A 145 12.94 -6.19 -5.11
C LEU A 145 13.40 -7.64 -5.20
N LYS A 146 14.20 -8.00 -6.21
CA LYS A 146 14.92 -9.27 -6.17
C LYS A 146 15.99 -9.26 -5.07
N LYS A 147 16.22 -10.41 -4.43
CA LYS A 147 17.20 -10.55 -3.35
C LYS A 147 18.65 -10.37 -3.83
N ASP A 148 18.92 -10.72 -5.08
CA ASP A 148 20.23 -10.55 -5.74
C ASP A 148 20.49 -9.12 -6.25
N PHE A 149 19.51 -8.21 -6.18
CA PHE A 149 19.70 -6.80 -6.52
C PHE A 149 20.40 -6.05 -5.37
N GLN A 150 21.52 -5.39 -5.67
CA GLN A 150 22.26 -4.59 -4.69
C GLN A 150 21.51 -3.28 -4.39
N TRP A 151 21.25 -2.99 -3.11
CA TRP A 151 20.41 -1.87 -2.68
C TRP A 151 20.97 -0.49 -3.04
N ASP A 152 22.30 -0.37 -3.15
CA ASP A 152 23.06 0.84 -3.47
C ASP A 152 23.37 0.97 -4.97
N THR A 153 22.78 0.11 -5.81
CA THR A 153 22.95 0.18 -7.27
C THR A 153 22.44 1.53 -7.78
N VAL A 154 23.35 2.31 -8.35
CA VAL A 154 22.99 3.49 -9.13
C VAL A 154 22.66 3.05 -10.55
N LEU A 155 21.38 3.10 -10.91
CA LEU A 155 20.93 2.74 -12.26
C LEU A 155 21.34 3.84 -13.25
N GLU A 156 21.89 3.42 -14.39
CA GLU A 156 22.10 4.31 -15.53
C GLU A 156 20.76 4.84 -16.04
N ARG A 157 20.74 6.09 -16.52
CA ARG A 157 19.55 6.66 -17.14
C ARG A 157 19.53 6.31 -18.62
N THR A 158 18.59 5.46 -19.00
CA THR A 158 18.29 5.22 -20.42
C THR A 158 17.41 6.36 -20.94
N GLN A 159 17.58 6.79 -22.18
CA GLN A 159 16.55 7.62 -22.82
C GLN A 159 15.37 6.74 -23.22
N GLY A 160 14.19 7.09 -22.73
CA GLY A 160 12.93 6.47 -23.14
C GLY A 160 11.79 7.47 -23.00
N GLN A 161 10.83 7.38 -23.91
CA GLN A 161 9.65 8.24 -23.92
C GLN A 161 8.43 7.39 -23.56
N TYR A 162 7.65 7.88 -22.62
CA TYR A 162 6.33 7.32 -22.33
C TYR A 162 5.37 7.78 -23.43
N GLU A 163 4.77 6.84 -24.14
CA GLU A 163 3.77 7.13 -25.16
C GLU A 163 2.39 7.12 -24.52
N PHE A 164 1.82 8.31 -24.34
CA PHE A 164 0.44 8.45 -23.89
C PHE A 164 -0.53 8.00 -24.98
N ARG A 165 -1.64 7.41 -24.58
CA ARG A 165 -2.72 7.04 -25.48
C ARG A 165 -3.32 8.28 -26.11
N GLN A 166 -3.27 8.35 -27.44
CA GLN A 166 -3.92 9.41 -28.19
C GLN A 166 -5.38 9.07 -28.48
N ILE A 167 -6.25 10.08 -28.38
CA ILE A 167 -7.66 10.00 -28.76
C ILE A 167 -7.87 10.95 -29.93
N GLU A 168 -8.33 10.41 -31.04
CA GLU A 168 -8.63 11.16 -32.26
C GLU A 168 -10.10 11.58 -32.31
N GLY A 169 -10.36 12.76 -32.87
CA GLY A 169 -11.71 13.29 -33.07
C GLY A 169 -11.70 14.79 -33.34
N GLU A 170 -12.74 15.29 -34.00
CA GLU A 170 -12.89 16.73 -34.22
C GLU A 170 -13.01 17.47 -32.88
N GLY A 171 -12.18 18.48 -32.67
CA GLY A 171 -12.17 19.28 -31.43
C GLY A 171 -11.59 18.59 -30.20
N VAL A 172 -11.02 17.38 -30.34
CA VAL A 172 -10.29 16.71 -29.25
C VAL A 172 -8.90 17.35 -29.11
N PHE A 173 -8.54 17.73 -27.90
CA PHE A 173 -7.19 18.19 -27.58
C PHE A 173 -6.72 17.63 -26.23
N GLU A 174 -5.41 17.68 -26.01
CA GLU A 174 -4.79 17.15 -24.80
C GLU A 174 -4.41 18.26 -23.82
N VAL A 175 -4.68 18.02 -22.54
CA VAL A 175 -4.23 18.89 -21.44
C VAL A 175 -3.28 18.08 -20.54
N PRO A 176 -1.97 18.41 -20.52
CA PRO A 176 -1.03 17.80 -19.59
C PRO A 176 -1.01 18.53 -18.25
N VAL A 177 -1.03 17.77 -17.15
CA VAL A 177 -0.81 18.29 -15.80
C VAL A 177 0.27 17.47 -15.11
N GLY A 178 1.31 18.13 -14.58
CA GLY A 178 2.45 17.48 -13.94
C GLY A 178 3.61 17.13 -14.90
N PRO A 179 4.62 16.38 -14.46
CA PRO A 179 4.73 15.72 -13.16
C PRO A 179 5.04 16.68 -12.00
N ILE A 180 5.49 17.90 -12.31
CA ILE A 180 5.65 19.01 -11.36
C ILE A 180 4.49 19.97 -11.60
N HIS A 181 3.70 20.22 -10.56
CA HIS A 181 2.57 21.14 -10.59
C HIS A 181 2.72 22.20 -9.49
N ALA A 182 1.92 23.26 -9.54
CA ALA A 182 2.09 24.45 -8.68
C ALA A 182 1.83 24.19 -7.19
N GLY A 183 1.19 23.08 -6.82
CA GLY A 183 0.88 22.71 -5.43
C GLY A 183 1.85 21.70 -4.81
N ILE A 184 1.78 21.54 -3.49
CA ILE A 184 2.48 20.49 -2.75
C ILE A 184 1.60 19.23 -2.74
N ILE A 185 1.71 18.43 -3.80
CA ILE A 185 1.00 17.15 -3.97
C ILE A 185 1.98 16.05 -4.38
N GLU A 186 1.55 14.79 -4.31
CA GLU A 186 2.35 13.66 -4.78
C GLU A 186 2.62 13.80 -6.30
N PRO A 187 3.87 13.66 -6.76
CA PRO A 187 4.18 13.86 -8.16
C PRO A 187 3.52 12.78 -9.05
N GLY A 188 2.81 13.24 -10.06
CA GLY A 188 2.12 12.43 -11.04
C GLY A 188 1.89 13.24 -12.31
N HIS A 189 1.99 12.59 -13.46
CA HIS A 189 1.61 13.18 -14.74
C HIS A 189 0.21 12.68 -15.10
N PHE A 190 -0.70 13.61 -15.35
CA PHE A 190 -2.07 13.36 -15.74
C PHE A 190 -2.25 13.89 -17.16
N ARG A 191 -2.60 13.00 -18.09
CA ARG A 191 -2.91 13.34 -19.47
C ARG A 191 -4.40 13.25 -19.68
N PHE A 192 -5.03 14.40 -19.86
CA PHE A 192 -6.46 14.49 -20.17
C PHE A 192 -6.64 14.59 -21.68
N SER A 193 -7.49 13.77 -22.26
CA SER A 193 -8.03 13.98 -23.61
C SER A 193 -9.44 14.56 -23.48
N VAL A 194 -9.66 15.76 -24.00
CA VAL A 194 -10.86 16.57 -23.74
C VAL A 194 -11.51 16.97 -25.06
N ALA A 195 -12.85 16.97 -25.09
CA ALA A 195 -13.65 17.46 -26.22
C ALA A 195 -14.55 18.63 -25.76
N GLY A 196 -14.00 19.84 -25.70
CA GLY A 196 -14.66 20.98 -25.05
C GLY A 196 -14.48 20.94 -23.54
N GLU A 197 -15.51 20.58 -22.78
CA GLU A 197 -15.46 20.42 -21.31
C GLU A 197 -15.39 18.95 -20.84
N PRO A 198 -16.07 17.97 -21.49
CA PRO A 198 -15.98 16.58 -21.08
C PRO A 198 -14.57 15.98 -21.24
N ILE A 199 -14.11 15.32 -20.17
CA ILE A 199 -12.91 14.47 -20.18
C ILE A 199 -13.30 13.12 -20.79
N MET A 200 -12.76 12.83 -21.98
CA MET A 200 -13.00 11.58 -22.69
C MET A 200 -12.13 10.45 -22.17
N GLN A 201 -10.90 10.78 -21.75
CA GLN A 201 -9.92 9.84 -21.22
C GLN A 201 -9.00 10.58 -20.25
N LEU A 202 -8.70 9.93 -19.12
CA LEU A 202 -7.63 10.31 -18.21
C LEU A 202 -6.62 9.17 -18.15
N GLU A 203 -5.39 9.45 -18.56
CA GLU A 203 -4.27 8.57 -18.33
C GLU A 203 -3.36 9.13 -17.25
N ILE A 204 -3.05 8.30 -16.25
CA ILE A 204 -2.27 8.70 -15.08
C ILE A 204 -0.96 7.95 -15.05
N HIS A 205 0.14 8.70 -15.03
CA HIS A 205 1.50 8.20 -14.92
C HIS A 205 2.12 8.64 -13.58
N HIS A 206 2.02 7.74 -12.59
CA HIS A 206 2.46 7.91 -11.19
C HIS A 206 3.91 7.43 -10.95
N PHE A 207 4.31 7.27 -9.69
CA PHE A 207 5.58 6.65 -9.23
C PHE A 207 6.87 7.45 -9.47
N TRP A 208 6.76 8.75 -9.77
CA TRP A 208 7.91 9.67 -9.90
C TRP A 208 8.76 9.81 -8.63
N LYS A 209 8.19 9.47 -7.46
CA LYS A 209 8.84 9.52 -6.14
C LYS A 209 9.12 8.12 -5.58
N HIS A 210 9.28 7.11 -6.43
CA HIS A 210 9.71 5.81 -5.92
C HIS A 210 11.12 5.92 -5.30
N ARG A 211 11.23 5.65 -3.99
CA ARG A 211 12.45 5.83 -3.19
C ARG A 211 13.15 4.51 -2.85
N GLY A 212 12.64 3.36 -3.32
CA GLY A 212 13.19 2.05 -2.96
C GLY A 212 13.06 1.69 -1.48
N VAL A 213 12.06 2.22 -0.77
CA VAL A 213 11.92 2.08 0.70
C VAL A 213 11.84 0.62 1.14
N GLU A 214 11.12 -0.23 0.42
CA GLU A 214 11.04 -1.67 0.69
C GLU A 214 12.41 -2.35 0.65
N LYS A 215 13.22 -2.03 -0.36
CA LYS A 215 14.59 -2.57 -0.47
C LYS A 215 15.49 -2.05 0.64
N LEU A 216 15.28 -0.81 1.11
CA LEU A 216 16.01 -0.23 2.24
C LEU A 216 15.67 -0.92 3.57
N PHE A 217 14.41 -1.36 3.77
CA PHE A 217 14.04 -2.14 4.97
C PHE A 217 14.83 -3.44 5.08
N GLU A 218 15.18 -4.09 3.97
CA GLU A 218 15.99 -5.32 3.98
C GLU A 218 17.40 -5.13 4.56
N ARG A 219 17.87 -3.89 4.68
CA ARG A 219 19.22 -3.54 5.14
C ARG A 219 19.28 -3.14 6.62
N GLN A 220 18.13 -3.01 7.28
CA GLN A 220 18.05 -2.53 8.64
C GLN A 220 17.56 -3.63 9.57
N GLN A 221 17.94 -3.56 10.85
CA GLN A 221 17.39 -4.44 11.86
C GLN A 221 15.93 -4.05 12.14
N LEU A 222 15.09 -5.05 12.43
CA LEU A 222 13.65 -4.84 12.58
C LEU A 222 13.33 -3.75 13.60
N THR A 223 14.00 -3.75 14.76
CA THR A 223 13.78 -2.75 15.83
C THR A 223 14.31 -1.36 15.49
N GLU A 224 15.32 -1.26 14.62
CA GLU A 224 15.98 -0.01 14.24
C GLU A 224 15.30 0.69 13.06
N SER A 225 14.41 -0.01 12.34
CA SER A 225 13.82 0.51 11.09
C SER A 225 12.59 1.41 11.29
N VAL A 226 12.14 1.64 12.52
CA VAL A 226 10.97 2.49 12.81
C VAL A 226 11.09 3.89 12.20
N PRO A 227 12.25 4.58 12.23
CA PRO A 227 12.41 5.87 11.56
C PRO A 227 12.22 5.81 10.04
N LEU A 228 12.49 4.67 9.39
CA LEU A 228 12.19 4.51 7.97
C LEU A 228 10.67 4.41 7.74
N ALA A 229 9.95 3.67 8.60
CA ALA A 229 8.49 3.56 8.56
C ALA A 229 7.78 4.91 8.74
N GLU A 230 8.27 5.75 9.65
CA GLU A 230 7.80 7.14 9.84
C GLU A 230 7.87 8.02 8.59
N ARG A 231 8.69 7.63 7.61
CA ARG A 231 8.98 8.43 6.40
C ARG A 231 8.39 7.81 5.15
N VAL A 232 7.57 6.77 5.27
CA VAL A 232 6.87 6.14 4.14
C VAL A 232 5.88 7.12 3.52
N SER A 233 4.96 7.66 4.33
CA SER A 233 4.11 8.82 3.94
C SER A 233 4.65 10.12 4.55
N GLY A 234 4.37 11.25 3.89
CA GLY A 234 4.77 12.58 4.35
C GLY A 234 3.89 13.16 5.46
N ASP A 235 2.64 12.70 5.57
CA ASP A 235 1.61 13.20 6.49
C ASP A 235 1.20 12.19 7.57
N THR A 236 1.52 10.91 7.39
CA THR A 236 1.04 9.80 8.23
C THR A 236 2.23 9.08 8.87
N THR A 237 2.88 9.74 9.83
CA THR A 237 4.06 9.23 10.53
C THR A 237 3.69 8.15 11.55
N VAL A 238 2.73 8.42 12.43
CA VAL A 238 2.31 7.54 13.53
C VAL A 238 1.62 6.31 12.97
N GLY A 239 0.73 6.45 11.98
CA GLY A 239 0.03 5.33 11.36
C GLY A 239 0.99 4.30 10.75
N HIS A 240 1.95 4.75 9.93
CA HIS A 240 2.92 3.85 9.31
C HIS A 240 3.90 3.22 10.33
N SER A 241 4.42 4.02 11.27
CA SER A 241 5.33 3.50 12.30
C SER A 241 4.63 2.56 13.28
N LEU A 242 3.35 2.79 13.62
CA LEU A 242 2.56 1.91 14.47
C LEU A 242 2.29 0.57 13.79
N ALA A 243 1.85 0.58 12.52
CA ALA A 243 1.64 -0.63 11.75
C ALA A 243 2.92 -1.48 11.66
N TYR A 244 4.06 -0.82 11.42
CA TYR A 244 5.36 -1.47 11.42
C TYR A 244 5.72 -2.07 12.78
N CYS A 245 5.58 -1.31 13.87
CA CYS A 245 5.86 -1.79 15.22
C CYS A 245 4.99 -3.00 15.58
N GLN A 246 3.69 -2.96 15.27
CA GLN A 246 2.78 -4.07 15.53
C GLN A 246 3.17 -5.33 14.75
N ALA A 247 3.57 -5.18 13.48
CA ALA A 247 4.05 -6.32 12.70
C ALA A 247 5.31 -6.96 13.33
N VAL A 248 6.27 -6.15 13.77
CA VAL A 248 7.49 -6.63 14.45
C VAL A 248 7.17 -7.25 15.81
N GLU A 249 6.28 -6.63 16.60
CA GLU A 249 5.85 -7.14 17.90
C GLU A 249 5.17 -8.51 17.79
N ILE A 250 4.32 -8.71 16.78
CA ILE A 250 3.69 -10.01 16.49
C ILE A 250 4.76 -11.05 16.12
N LEU A 251 5.75 -10.69 15.30
CA LEU A 251 6.84 -11.61 14.92
C LEU A 251 7.72 -12.01 16.11
N MET A 252 7.85 -11.13 17.10
CA MET A 252 8.67 -11.35 18.30
C MET A 252 7.88 -11.88 19.50
N ASP A 253 6.57 -12.07 19.36
CA ASP A 253 5.64 -12.39 20.46
C ASP A 253 5.79 -11.42 21.65
N ALA A 254 5.93 -10.13 21.35
CA ALA A 254 6.20 -9.09 22.34
C ALA A 254 4.89 -8.49 22.90
N GLU A 255 4.72 -8.52 24.22
CA GLU A 255 3.61 -7.86 24.89
C GLU A 255 3.86 -6.35 25.12
N VAL A 256 3.00 -5.52 24.54
CA VAL A 256 3.07 -4.05 24.71
C VAL A 256 2.30 -3.61 25.95
N PRO A 257 2.90 -2.81 26.86
CA PRO A 257 2.22 -2.31 28.06
C PRO A 257 0.92 -1.57 27.74
N ARG A 258 -0.12 -1.77 28.58
CA ARG A 258 -1.44 -1.15 28.42
C ARG A 258 -1.38 0.38 28.23
N ARG A 259 -0.52 1.06 29.00
CA ARG A 259 -0.30 2.51 28.89
C ARG A 259 0.22 2.92 27.50
N ALA A 260 1.23 2.21 26.99
CA ALA A 260 1.79 2.47 25.67
C ALA A 260 0.74 2.27 24.56
N ARG A 261 -0.14 1.28 24.68
CA ARG A 261 -1.26 1.09 23.74
C ARG A 261 -2.21 2.30 23.71
N TYR A 262 -2.57 2.86 24.87
CA TYR A 262 -3.40 4.06 24.93
C TYR A 262 -2.69 5.28 24.36
N LEU A 263 -1.41 5.47 24.65
CA LEU A 263 -0.63 6.58 24.10
C LEU A 263 -0.51 6.49 22.58
N ARG A 264 -0.25 5.28 22.03
CA ARG A 264 -0.28 5.03 20.59
C ARG A 264 -1.61 5.45 19.96
N SER A 265 -2.73 5.06 20.57
CA SER A 265 -4.06 5.49 20.10
C SER A 265 -4.23 7.01 20.18
N LEU A 266 -3.82 7.64 21.28
CA LEU A 266 -3.91 9.10 21.43
C LEU A 266 -3.12 9.83 20.33
N PHE A 267 -1.86 9.46 20.12
CA PHE A 267 -1.03 10.08 19.08
C PHE A 267 -1.52 9.78 17.67
N LEU A 268 -2.06 8.59 17.43
CA LEU A 268 -2.67 8.24 16.14
C LEU A 268 -3.90 9.11 15.85
N GLU A 269 -4.72 9.40 16.86
CA GLU A 269 -5.89 10.26 16.69
C GLU A 269 -5.51 11.75 16.57
N LEU A 270 -4.44 12.22 17.23
CA LEU A 270 -3.89 13.57 16.98
C LEU A 270 -3.38 13.72 15.54
N GLU A 271 -2.70 12.70 15.01
CA GLU A 271 -2.31 12.64 13.60
C GLU A 271 -3.52 12.66 12.66
N ARG A 272 -4.51 11.81 12.94
CA ARG A 272 -5.74 11.74 12.16
C ARG A 272 -6.45 13.10 12.09
N LEU A 273 -6.56 13.80 13.22
CA LEU A 273 -7.22 15.11 13.28
C LEU A 273 -6.51 16.13 12.39
N HIS A 274 -5.18 16.28 12.51
CA HIS A 274 -4.46 17.28 11.70
C HIS A 274 -4.41 16.92 10.21
N ASN A 275 -4.46 15.63 9.87
CA ASN A 275 -4.56 15.17 8.48
C ASN A 275 -5.94 15.48 7.90
N HIS A 276 -7.01 15.10 8.58
CA HIS A 276 -8.37 15.40 8.11
C HIS A 276 -8.66 16.90 8.02
N LEU A 277 -8.17 17.71 8.96
CA LEU A 277 -8.26 19.17 8.83
C LEU A 277 -7.51 19.68 7.59
N GLY A 278 -6.34 19.12 7.31
CA GLY A 278 -5.59 19.40 6.09
C GLY A 278 -6.38 19.06 4.82
N ASP A 279 -6.93 17.84 4.76
CA ASP A 279 -7.65 17.32 3.60
C ASP A 279 -8.94 18.10 3.33
N VAL A 280 -9.76 18.33 4.38
CA VAL A 280 -10.98 19.12 4.26
C VAL A 280 -10.66 20.55 3.82
N GLY A 281 -9.61 21.14 4.40
CA GLY A 281 -9.13 22.46 3.98
C GLY A 281 -8.70 22.48 2.51
N ALA A 282 -8.00 21.46 2.03
CA ALA A 282 -7.58 21.35 0.63
C ALA A 282 -8.78 21.22 -0.32
N ILE A 283 -9.76 20.37 0.00
CA ILE A 283 -11.01 20.22 -0.77
C ILE A 283 -11.76 21.56 -0.90
N CYS A 284 -11.84 22.33 0.19
CA CYS A 284 -12.42 23.67 0.13
C CYS A 284 -11.63 24.60 -0.80
N ASN A 285 -10.29 24.58 -0.73
CA ASN A 285 -9.46 25.41 -1.60
C ASN A 285 -9.62 25.05 -3.09
N ASP A 286 -9.67 23.75 -3.40
CA ASP A 286 -9.81 23.23 -4.77
C ASP A 286 -11.18 23.58 -5.37
N THR A 287 -12.18 23.89 -4.52
CA THR A 287 -13.50 24.39 -4.91
C THR A 287 -13.63 25.92 -4.76
N ALA A 288 -12.50 26.63 -4.69
CA ALA A 288 -12.37 28.09 -4.59
C ALA A 288 -12.89 28.72 -3.27
N TYR A 289 -13.03 27.94 -2.20
CA TYR A 289 -13.38 28.42 -0.86
C TYR A 289 -12.14 28.64 0.02
N ALA A 290 -11.44 29.77 -0.21
CA ALA A 290 -10.20 30.10 0.50
C ALA A 290 -10.38 30.37 2.01
N LEU A 291 -11.54 30.89 2.45
CA LEU A 291 -11.79 31.18 3.86
C LEU A 291 -11.87 29.90 4.72
N PRO A 292 -12.70 28.88 4.38
CA PRO A 292 -12.66 27.59 5.05
C PRO A 292 -11.28 26.93 5.05
N HIS A 293 -10.54 27.02 3.94
CA HIS A 293 -9.16 26.53 3.86
C HIS A 293 -8.26 27.16 4.93
N ALA A 294 -8.31 28.49 5.08
CA ALA A 294 -7.54 29.21 6.10
C ALA A 294 -7.94 28.80 7.53
N HIS A 295 -9.23 28.61 7.81
CA HIS A 295 -9.70 28.15 9.12
C HIS A 295 -9.22 26.73 9.44
N CYS A 296 -9.30 25.82 8.48
CA CYS A 296 -8.78 24.46 8.62
C CYS A 296 -7.26 24.47 8.83
N GLY A 297 -6.53 25.30 8.08
CA GLY A 297 -5.09 25.48 8.24
C GLY A 297 -4.71 25.98 9.64
N ARG A 298 -5.46 26.94 10.19
CA ARG A 298 -5.28 27.42 11.57
C ARG A 298 -5.48 26.29 12.60
N MET A 299 -6.55 25.51 12.47
CA MET A 299 -6.83 24.40 13.40
C MET A 299 -5.79 23.28 13.27
N LYS A 300 -5.39 22.94 12.05
CA LYS A 300 -4.29 21.99 11.78
C LYS A 300 -3.00 22.45 12.47
N GLU A 301 -2.66 23.72 12.32
CA GLU A 301 -1.47 24.33 12.91
C GLU A 301 -1.50 24.26 14.45
N GLN A 302 -2.64 24.52 15.09
CA GLN A 302 -2.79 24.40 16.54
C GLN A 302 -2.45 22.99 17.03
N ILE A 303 -2.97 21.94 16.36
CA ILE A 303 -2.67 20.55 16.71
C ILE A 303 -1.19 20.23 16.45
N MET A 304 -0.61 20.68 15.33
CA MET A 304 0.81 20.44 15.04
C MET A 304 1.74 21.14 16.04
N GLN A 305 1.37 22.31 16.56
CA GLN A 305 2.11 22.98 17.63
C GLN A 305 1.95 22.28 18.97
N LEU A 306 0.76 21.73 19.27
CA LEU A 306 0.57 20.86 20.43
C LEU A 306 1.48 19.63 20.34
N ASN A 307 1.51 18.95 19.19
CA ASN A 307 2.39 17.81 18.94
C ASN A 307 3.87 18.15 19.17
N ASP A 308 4.31 19.32 18.71
CA ASP A 308 5.67 19.81 18.91
C ASP A 308 6.00 20.03 20.39
N ARG A 309 5.10 20.67 21.15
CA ARG A 309 5.26 20.85 22.60
C ARG A 309 5.32 19.52 23.37
N LEU A 310 4.56 18.52 22.93
CA LEU A 310 4.48 17.22 23.60
C LEU A 310 5.67 16.31 23.27
N THR A 311 6.16 16.35 22.04
CA THR A 311 7.08 15.32 21.50
C THR A 311 8.36 15.86 20.89
N GLY A 312 8.49 17.18 20.73
CA GLY A 312 9.57 17.80 19.95
C GLY A 312 9.44 17.59 18.44
N SER A 313 8.29 17.09 17.97
CA SER A 313 8.00 16.90 16.57
C SER A 313 6.58 17.29 16.22
N ARG A 314 6.44 18.25 15.30
CA ARG A 314 5.15 18.62 14.70
C ARG A 314 4.41 17.45 14.03
N PHE A 315 5.17 16.46 13.57
CA PHE A 315 4.67 15.25 12.89
C PHE A 315 4.78 13.99 13.76
N LEU A 316 4.99 14.14 15.08
CA LEU A 316 5.00 13.02 16.04
C LEU A 316 6.07 11.95 15.73
N ARG A 317 7.20 12.33 15.13
CA ARG A 317 8.34 11.42 14.92
C ARG A 317 9.00 11.06 16.26
N GLY A 318 9.44 9.82 16.38
CA GLY A 318 10.08 9.25 17.57
C GLY A 318 9.10 8.76 18.64
N VAL A 319 7.79 8.93 18.43
CA VAL A 319 6.77 8.51 19.40
C VAL A 319 6.68 6.99 19.49
N ASN A 320 6.66 6.29 18.36
CA ASN A 320 6.55 4.84 18.33
C ASN A 320 7.92 4.19 18.42
N CYS A 321 8.02 3.09 19.18
CA CYS A 321 9.14 2.17 19.16
C CYS A 321 8.61 0.75 19.30
N VAL A 322 9.37 -0.25 18.83
CA VAL A 322 9.01 -1.66 19.03
C VAL A 322 8.94 -1.95 20.54
N GLY A 323 7.82 -2.50 21.00
CA GLY A 323 7.54 -2.77 22.41
C GLY A 323 6.79 -1.66 23.16
N GLY A 324 6.55 -0.50 22.55
CA GLY A 324 5.77 0.57 23.19
C GLY A 324 5.87 1.95 22.55
N VAL A 325 6.18 2.95 23.38
CA VAL A 325 6.35 4.34 22.96
C VAL A 325 7.71 4.85 23.43
N GLY A 326 8.38 5.64 22.60
CA GLY A 326 9.63 6.31 22.94
C GLY A 326 9.42 7.56 23.80
N ILE A 327 8.19 8.08 23.84
CA ILE A 327 7.82 9.30 24.56
C ILE A 327 6.59 9.00 25.43
N ASP A 328 6.73 9.18 26.75
CA ASP A 328 5.62 9.14 27.69
C ASP A 328 5.10 10.56 27.98
N LEU A 329 3.84 10.67 28.40
CA LEU A 329 3.19 11.95 28.73
C LEU A 329 2.90 12.07 30.21
N THR A 330 3.22 13.21 30.82
CA THR A 330 2.83 13.50 32.20
C THR A 330 1.34 13.79 32.31
N ARG A 331 0.81 13.82 33.54
CA ARG A 331 -0.60 14.14 33.77
C ARG A 331 -0.93 15.57 33.32
N GLU A 332 -0.02 16.50 33.55
CA GLU A 332 -0.13 17.90 33.15
C GLU A 332 -0.22 18.04 31.63
N GLN A 333 0.60 17.29 30.89
CA GLN A 333 0.55 17.24 29.42
C GLN A 333 -0.78 16.66 28.91
N LEU A 334 -1.30 15.62 29.56
CA LEU A 334 -2.62 15.06 29.21
C LEU A 334 -3.75 16.07 29.45
N THR A 335 -3.68 16.86 30.53
CA THR A 335 -4.63 17.95 30.78
C THR A 335 -4.52 19.03 29.71
N GLN A 336 -3.31 19.40 29.30
CA GLN A 336 -3.09 20.38 28.22
C GLN A 336 -3.73 19.94 26.90
N ILE A 337 -3.68 18.65 26.57
CA ILE A 337 -4.35 18.12 25.36
C ILE A 337 -5.86 18.36 25.44
N VAL A 338 -6.48 18.07 26.58
CA VAL A 338 -7.92 18.27 26.77
C VAL A 338 -8.28 19.76 26.65
N GLU A 339 -7.50 20.63 27.27
CA GLU A 339 -7.71 22.09 27.21
C GLU A 339 -7.60 22.62 25.78
N GLU A 340 -6.61 22.17 25.00
CA GLU A 340 -6.44 22.60 23.61
C GLU A 340 -7.58 22.09 22.71
N LEU A 341 -8.03 20.84 22.90
CA LEU A 341 -9.07 20.22 22.07
C LEU A 341 -10.51 20.65 22.43
N THR A 342 -10.70 21.38 23.53
CA THR A 342 -12.02 21.85 23.99
C THR A 342 -12.22 23.37 23.83
N GLN A 343 -11.18 24.08 23.40
CA GLN A 343 -11.26 25.46 22.92
C GLN A 343 -11.80 25.52 21.50
#